data_AF-A0A8S2PQJ8-F1
#
_entry.id   AF-A0A8S2PQJ8-F1
#
_cell.length_a   1.000
_cell.length_b   1.000
_cell.length_c   1.000
_cell.angle_alpha   90.00
_cell.angle_beta   90.00
_cell.angle_gamma   90.00
#
_symmetry.space_group_name_H-M   'P 1'
#
loop_
_entity.id
_entity.type
_entity.pdbx_description
1 polymer ?
#
loop_
_entity_poly.entity_id
_entity_poly.type
_entity_poly.pdbx_seq_one_letter_code
_entity_poly.pdbx_strand_id
1 'polypeptide(L)'
;AFWNKLDVLAILLFYVGFTLRFLPSGECFCAARIALSVDLTLWFIRSLDIFAAIRRLGPKLVMIGEMVNDLKSFMLMLTVFILGFGVCFHSLIYGTKVLSWHIPRDIINLAYWQMFGELNSLELFEKNYHANGYALFILLVVYMTIVSVLLVNLLIAMLSYIFDRLHTNTDQIWKFQRYELICEYLSRPSLPPPLILLSLVWRLVLYTLLRCCRSHHLQEIYDQQTRQNTYKLKYNENCASVIEKAEDTYADDYFNHSKLSEQLSGEHEIDEEPINSPQEVVLKKIQILESQVRVIHEQVKATRDEQNQMLNYLDCIMEAIKTIGGTYIRMPKQRHLGADDSTPVSNPSSLQLHTTTATFDSTISSQPPLLFQLYSKSVYETF
;
A
#
# COMPACT_ATOMS: atom_id res chain seq x y z
N ALA A 1 11.46 3.14 11.83
CA ALA A 1 10.19 3.54 11.18
C ALA A 1 9.70 4.88 11.73
N PHE A 2 9.09 5.73 10.88
CA PHE A 2 8.41 6.97 11.28
C PHE A 2 7.30 6.70 12.31
N TRP A 3 6.51 5.65 12.10
CA TRP A 3 5.43 5.22 12.98
C TRP A 3 5.89 4.93 14.41
N ASN A 4 7.04 4.26 14.59
CA ASN A 4 7.55 3.98 15.93
C ASN A 4 7.91 5.27 16.70
N LYS A 5 8.38 6.31 16.01
CA LYS A 5 8.66 7.62 16.64
C LYS A 5 7.35 8.32 17.05
N LEU A 6 6.32 8.24 16.20
CA LEU A 6 4.98 8.74 16.49
C LEU A 6 4.37 8.00 17.69
N ASP A 7 4.50 6.67 17.74
CA ASP A 7 3.99 5.82 18.82
C ASP A 7 4.64 6.16 20.16
N VAL A 8 5.97 6.33 20.19
CA VAL A 8 6.67 6.75 21.40
C VAL A 8 6.19 8.13 21.86
N LEU A 9 6.02 9.08 20.93
CA LEU A 9 5.51 10.41 21.26
C LEU A 9 4.09 10.37 21.82
N ALA A 10 3.18 9.61 21.20
CA ALA A 10 1.80 9.44 21.66
C ALA A 10 1.75 8.79 23.05
N ILE A 11 2.49 7.70 23.25
CA ILE A 11 2.54 7.01 24.56
C ILE A 11 3.08 7.94 25.66
N LEU A 12 4.14 8.71 25.39
CA LEU A 12 4.67 9.68 26.34
C LEU A 12 3.65 10.78 26.66
N LEU A 13 2.99 11.33 25.64
CA LEU A 13 1.96 12.36 25.81
C LEU A 13 0.75 11.84 26.60
N PHE A 14 0.35 10.60 26.36
CA PHE A 14 -0.70 9.91 27.10
C PHE A 14 -0.37 9.82 28.59
N TYR A 15 0.84 9.36 28.96
CA TYR A 15 1.25 9.30 30.36
C TYR A 15 1.34 10.67 31.02
N VAL A 16 1.81 11.69 30.30
CA VAL A 16 1.81 13.08 30.80
C VAL A 16 0.37 13.57 31.04
N GLY A 17 -0.52 13.39 30.07
CA GLY A 17 -1.94 13.75 30.22
C GLY A 17 -2.64 12.97 31.34
N PHE A 18 -2.33 11.69 31.49
CA PHE A 18 -2.88 10.83 32.53
C PHE A 18 -2.39 11.24 33.92
N THR A 19 -1.09 11.47 34.10
CA THR A 19 -0.54 11.92 35.39
C THR A 19 -1.07 13.30 35.79
N LEU A 20 -1.14 14.25 34.85
CA LEU A 20 -1.74 15.58 35.05
C LEU A 20 -3.21 15.51 35.49
N ARG A 21 -3.93 14.47 35.09
CA ARG A 21 -5.33 14.26 35.49
C ARG A 21 -5.51 13.90 36.96
N PHE A 22 -4.54 13.21 37.57
CA PHE A 22 -4.60 12.81 38.99
C PHE A 22 -4.08 13.89 39.96
N LEU A 23 -3.47 14.96 39.43
CA LEU A 23 -3.05 16.10 40.24
C LEU A 23 -4.28 16.94 40.65
N PRO A 24 -4.44 17.27 41.94
CA PRO A 24 -5.66 17.91 42.47
C PRO A 24 -5.83 19.40 42.09
N SER A 25 -4.93 19.99 41.30
CA SER A 25 -5.00 21.38 40.85
C SER A 25 -5.94 21.57 39.65
N GLY A 26 -6.83 22.57 39.72
CA GLY A 26 -7.82 22.84 38.67
C GLY A 26 -7.22 23.17 37.30
N GLU A 27 -6.07 23.87 37.25
CA GLU A 27 -5.35 24.15 36.01
C GLU A 27 -4.77 22.89 35.35
N CYS A 28 -4.34 21.91 36.16
CA CYS A 28 -3.84 20.63 35.67
C CYS A 28 -4.94 19.81 35.00
N PHE A 29 -6.20 19.93 35.45
CA PHE A 29 -7.33 19.29 34.79
C PHE A 29 -7.59 19.86 33.39
N CYS A 30 -7.47 21.18 33.22
CA CYS A 30 -7.56 21.82 31.90
C CYS A 30 -6.41 21.37 30.98
N ALA A 31 -5.18 21.39 31.49
CA ALA A 31 -4.01 20.94 30.75
C ALA A 31 -4.11 19.45 30.35
N ALA A 32 -4.59 18.58 31.25
CA ALA A 32 -4.79 17.16 30.98
C ALA A 32 -5.82 16.92 29.86
N ARG A 33 -6.93 17.67 29.85
CA ARG A 33 -7.93 17.58 28.77
C ARG A 33 -7.34 17.97 27.42
N ILE A 34 -6.58 19.05 27.36
CA ILE A 34 -5.92 19.50 26.12
C ILE A 34 -4.91 18.44 25.67
N ALA A 35 -4.05 17.96 26.56
CA ALA A 35 -3.04 16.94 26.25
C ALA A 35 -3.68 15.65 25.72
N LEU A 36 -4.73 15.13 26.36
CA LEU A 36 -5.43 13.92 25.91
C LEU A 36 -6.20 14.13 24.59
N SER A 37 -6.66 15.36 24.30
CA SER A 37 -7.29 15.66 23.01
C SER A 37 -6.29 15.67 21.84
N VAL A 38 -5.08 16.18 22.09
CA VAL A 38 -3.97 16.13 21.13
C VAL A 38 -3.49 14.69 20.98
N ASP A 39 -3.40 13.92 22.06
CA ASP A 39 -3.05 12.50 22.04
C ASP A 39 -4.01 11.69 21.16
N LEU A 40 -5.32 11.87 21.30
CA LEU A 40 -6.31 11.21 20.45
C LEU A 40 -6.10 11.53 18.96
N THR A 41 -5.67 12.76 18.64
CA THR A 41 -5.34 13.15 17.26
C THR A 41 -4.13 12.36 16.73
N LEU A 42 -3.11 12.14 17.56
CA LEU A 42 -1.95 11.31 17.18
C LEU A 42 -2.35 9.86 16.92
N TRP A 43 -3.27 9.30 17.72
CA TRP A 43 -3.81 7.96 17.48
C TRP A 43 -4.63 7.86 16.19
N PHE A 44 -5.37 8.91 15.81
CA PHE A 44 -6.02 8.96 14.50
C PHE A 44 -5.00 8.98 13.36
N ILE A 45 -3.90 9.75 13.49
CA ILE A 45 -2.80 9.70 12.51
C ILE A 45 -2.22 8.29 12.44
N ARG A 46 -2.03 7.63 13.60
CA ARG A 46 -1.53 6.24 13.66
C ARG A 46 -2.44 5.24 12.95
N SER A 47 -3.75 5.48 12.94
CA SER A 47 -4.72 4.63 12.23
C SER A 47 -4.49 4.59 10.71
N LEU A 48 -3.82 5.59 10.13
CA LEU A 48 -3.46 5.59 8.71
C LEU A 48 -2.56 4.43 8.31
N ASP A 49 -1.73 3.92 9.22
CA ASP A 49 -0.87 2.76 8.95
C ASP A 49 -1.69 1.47 8.75
N ILE A 50 -2.85 1.34 9.42
CA ILE A 50 -3.79 0.24 9.17
C ILE A 50 -4.38 0.38 7.75
N PHE A 51 -4.74 1.60 7.35
CA PHE A 51 -5.20 1.85 5.99
C PHE A 51 -4.10 1.64 4.94
N ALA A 52 -2.83 1.82 5.31
CA ALA A 52 -1.71 1.56 4.42
C ALA A 52 -1.58 0.08 4.04
N ALA A 53 -2.06 -0.83 4.88
CA ALA A 53 -2.10 -2.27 4.57
C ALA A 53 -3.15 -2.63 3.51
N ILE A 54 -4.19 -1.79 3.31
CA ILE A 54 -5.28 -2.06 2.37
C ILE A 54 -4.81 -1.81 0.93
N ARG A 55 -4.96 -2.79 0.05
CA ARG A 55 -4.52 -2.73 -1.37
C ARG A 55 -4.99 -1.49 -2.15
N ARG A 56 -6.19 -0.97 -1.87
CA ARG A 56 -6.75 0.21 -2.57
C ARG A 56 -6.25 1.55 -2.04
N LEU A 57 -5.86 1.62 -0.76
CA LEU A 57 -5.50 2.87 -0.08
C LEU A 57 -3.99 2.98 0.17
N GLY A 58 -3.31 1.85 0.31
CA GLY A 58 -1.89 1.76 0.58
C GLY A 58 -1.01 2.54 -0.38
N PRO A 59 -1.02 2.26 -1.69
CA PRO A 59 -0.22 3.01 -2.65
C PRO A 59 -0.46 4.52 -2.57
N LYS A 60 -1.71 4.96 -2.40
CA LYS A 60 -2.05 6.39 -2.28
C LYS A 60 -1.48 7.03 -1.01
N LEU A 61 -1.52 6.33 0.12
CA LEU A 61 -0.97 6.82 1.39
C LEU A 61 0.55 6.91 1.36
N VAL A 62 1.21 5.91 0.77
CA VAL A 62 2.67 5.89 0.58
C VAL A 62 3.10 7.06 -0.30
N MET A 63 2.37 7.29 -1.39
CA MET A 63 2.60 8.42 -2.28
C MET A 63 2.46 9.77 -1.56
N ILE A 64 1.41 9.97 -0.75
CA ILE A 64 1.25 11.19 0.06
C ILE A 64 2.45 11.39 1.01
N GLY A 65 2.93 10.32 1.66
CA GLY A 65 4.07 10.38 2.56
C GLY A 65 5.36 10.86 1.87
N GLU A 66 5.64 10.32 0.68
CA GLU A 66 6.80 10.72 -0.12
C GLU A 66 6.64 12.15 -0.67
N MET A 67 5.44 12.53 -1.12
CA MET A 67 5.15 13.90 -1.55
C MET A 67 5.39 14.92 -0.44
N VAL A 68 5.05 14.59 0.81
CA VAL A 68 5.28 15.48 1.96
C VAL A 68 6.78 15.66 2.24
N ASN A 69 7.62 14.66 1.99
CA ASN A 69 9.08 14.80 2.14
C ASN A 69 9.64 15.82 1.14
N ASP A 70 9.21 15.74 -0.11
CA ASP A 70 9.62 16.67 -1.17
C ASP A 70 9.04 18.09 -0.96
N LEU A 71 7.84 18.18 -0.40
CA LEU A 71 7.17 19.45 -0.12
C LEU A 71 7.88 20.31 0.93
N LYS A 72 8.73 19.74 1.80
CA LYS A 72 9.39 20.47 2.89
C LYS A 72 10.20 21.67 2.41
N SER A 73 10.89 21.54 1.28
CA SER A 73 11.69 22.62 0.70
C SER A 73 10.82 23.80 0.24
N PHE A 74 9.64 23.52 -0.32
CA PHE A 74 8.70 24.56 -0.69
C PHE A 74 8.07 25.24 0.53
N MET A 75 7.75 24.49 1.58
CA MET A 75 7.24 25.08 2.84
C MET A 75 8.23 26.07 3.47
N LEU A 76 9.53 25.82 3.30
CA LEU A 76 10.58 26.75 3.74
C LEU A 76 10.51 28.07 2.93
N MET A 77 10.38 27.98 1.60
CA MET A 77 10.19 29.16 0.75
C MET A 77 8.92 29.93 1.15
N LEU A 78 7.80 29.23 1.33
CA LEU A 78 6.52 29.83 1.74
C LEU A 78 6.65 30.58 3.08
N THR A 79 7.37 30.00 4.04
CA THR A 79 7.58 30.62 5.35
C THR A 79 8.29 31.97 5.24
N VAL A 80 9.27 32.11 4.34
CA VAL A 80 9.97 33.39 4.10
C VAL A 80 9.01 34.47 3.61
N PHE A 81 8.11 34.13 2.68
CA PHE A 81 7.10 35.08 2.19
C PHE A 81 6.07 35.47 3.25
N ILE A 82 5.59 34.51 4.05
CA ILE A 82 4.66 34.75 5.17
C ILE A 82 5.28 35.69 6.19
N LEU A 83 6.53 35.43 6.60
CA LEU A 83 7.21 36.29 7.58
C LEU A 83 7.52 37.68 7.01
N GLY A 84 7.97 37.77 5.77
CA GLY A 84 8.28 39.05 5.11
C GLY A 84 7.06 39.97 5.02
N PHE A 85 5.92 39.44 4.55
CA PHE A 85 4.66 40.20 4.53
C PHE A 85 4.15 40.50 5.93
N GLY A 86 4.08 39.49 6.81
CA GLY A 86 3.49 39.63 8.13
C GLY A 86 4.19 40.68 9.00
N VAL A 87 5.53 40.71 8.99
CA VAL A 87 6.30 41.71 9.75
C VAL A 87 6.07 43.12 9.19
N CYS A 88 6.10 43.28 7.87
CA CYS A 88 5.88 44.56 7.20
C CYS A 88 4.45 45.09 7.46
N PHE A 89 3.44 44.23 7.29
CA PHE A 89 2.03 44.56 7.50
C PHE A 89 1.74 44.92 8.96
N HIS A 90 2.27 44.15 9.92
CA HIS A 90 2.11 44.45 11.35
C HIS A 90 2.76 45.77 11.73
N SER A 91 3.94 46.08 11.19
CA SER A 91 4.64 47.34 11.45
C SER A 91 3.89 48.55 10.90
N LEU A 92 3.22 48.41 9.74
CA LEU A 92 2.47 49.51 9.11
C LEU A 92 1.14 49.81 9.80
N ILE A 93 0.50 48.79 10.39
CA ILE A 93 -0.76 48.94 11.13
C ILE A 93 -0.52 49.37 12.57
N TYR A 94 0.41 48.72 13.25
CA TYR A 94 0.65 48.91 14.68
C TYR A 94 1.98 49.63 14.88
N GLY A 95 1.98 50.96 14.68
CA GLY A 95 3.20 51.75 14.66
C GLY A 95 4.04 51.68 15.94
N THR A 96 3.42 51.74 17.14
CA THR A 96 4.14 51.62 18.42
C THR A 96 3.39 50.71 19.39
N LYS A 97 3.79 49.44 19.43
CA LYS A 97 3.36 48.47 20.45
C LYS A 97 4.52 48.12 21.37
N VAL A 98 4.23 47.94 22.65
CA VAL A 98 5.19 47.39 23.62
C VAL A 98 5.57 45.95 23.23
N LEU A 99 6.84 45.60 23.43
CA LEU A 99 7.33 44.25 23.11
C LEU A 99 6.55 43.20 23.90
N SER A 100 5.88 42.30 23.18
CA SER A 100 5.03 41.24 23.74
C SER A 100 5.24 39.95 22.97
N TRP A 101 5.21 38.81 23.68
CA TRP A 101 5.28 37.47 23.10
C TRP A 101 4.10 37.14 22.17
N HIS A 102 3.04 37.95 22.19
CA HIS A 102 1.89 37.81 21.29
C HIS A 102 2.17 38.33 19.88
N ILE A 103 3.12 39.27 19.72
CA ILE A 103 3.39 39.92 18.42
C ILE A 103 3.78 38.91 17.33
N PRO A 104 4.72 37.96 17.54
CA PRO A 104 5.07 36.97 16.52
C PRO A 104 3.88 36.07 16.14
N ARG A 105 3.02 35.70 17.09
CA ARG A 105 1.82 34.91 16.85
C ARG A 105 0.83 35.68 15.98
N ASP A 106 0.60 36.95 16.28
CA ASP A 106 -0.33 37.81 15.54
C ASP A 106 0.16 38.05 14.11
N ILE A 107 1.47 38.25 13.94
CA ILE A 107 2.14 38.40 12.63
C ILE A 107 1.90 37.15 11.76
N ILE A 108 2.21 35.97 12.30
CA ILE A 108 2.11 34.72 11.55
C ILE A 108 0.65 34.39 11.25
N ASN A 109 -0.24 34.49 12.23
CA ASN A 109 -1.65 34.16 12.04
C ASN A 109 -2.29 35.02 10.96
N LEU A 110 -2.09 36.33 11.01
CA LEU A 110 -2.71 37.25 10.06
C LEU A 110 -2.26 36.97 8.62
N ALA A 111 -0.97 36.79 8.40
CA ALA A 111 -0.42 36.46 7.08
C ALA A 111 -0.85 35.04 6.63
N TYR A 112 -0.85 34.06 7.53
CA TYR A 112 -1.18 32.67 7.22
C TYR A 112 -2.64 32.48 6.79
N TRP A 113 -3.61 33.02 7.55
CA TRP A 113 -5.03 32.88 7.21
C TRP A 113 -5.38 33.58 5.89
N GLN A 114 -4.67 34.66 5.60
CA GLN A 114 -4.83 35.41 4.37
C GLN A 114 -4.46 34.60 3.12
N MET A 115 -3.47 33.70 3.20
CA MET A 115 -3.14 32.77 2.10
C MET A 115 -4.34 31.89 1.71
N PHE A 116 -5.18 31.52 2.66
CA PHE A 116 -6.37 30.69 2.41
C PHE A 116 -7.60 31.50 1.98
N GLY A 117 -7.45 32.80 1.76
CA GLY A 117 -8.52 33.69 1.30
C GLY A 117 -9.33 34.33 2.42
N GLU A 118 -8.91 34.23 3.68
CA GLU A 118 -9.53 34.99 4.76
C GLU A 118 -9.06 36.45 4.72
N LEU A 119 -10.01 37.39 4.56
CA LEU A 119 -9.72 38.77 4.22
C LEU A 119 -9.69 39.73 5.43
N ASN A 120 -9.39 39.24 6.64
CA ASN A 120 -9.34 40.06 7.86
C ASN A 120 -8.35 41.25 7.75
N SER A 121 -7.34 41.12 6.91
CA SER A 121 -6.39 42.18 6.55
C SER A 121 -7.03 43.35 5.80
N LEU A 122 -8.10 43.11 5.01
CA LEU A 122 -8.86 44.18 4.33
C LEU A 122 -9.64 45.02 5.33
N GLU A 123 -10.29 44.38 6.31
CA GLU A 123 -11.01 45.11 7.37
C GLU A 123 -10.05 45.99 8.19
N LEU A 124 -8.86 45.46 8.48
CA LEU A 124 -7.79 46.20 9.14
C LEU A 124 -7.26 47.36 8.28
N PHE A 125 -7.20 47.19 6.97
CA PHE A 125 -6.85 48.24 6.03
C PHE A 125 -7.89 49.36 6.02
N GLU A 126 -9.18 49.02 5.90
CA GLU A 126 -10.28 49.99 5.88
C GLU A 126 -10.27 50.86 7.15
N LYS A 127 -10.02 50.24 8.30
CA LYS A 127 -9.94 50.94 9.60
C LYS A 127 -8.72 51.88 9.72
N ASN A 128 -7.61 51.61 9.03
CA ASN A 128 -6.35 52.34 9.16
C ASN A 128 -5.98 53.16 7.91
N TYR A 129 -6.96 53.44 7.04
CA TYR A 129 -6.76 54.11 5.75
C TYR A 129 -6.06 55.48 5.87
N HIS A 130 -6.29 56.21 6.97
CA HIS A 130 -5.87 57.61 7.11
C HIS A 130 -4.35 57.85 7.30
N ALA A 131 -3.55 56.85 7.68
CA ALA A 131 -2.12 57.04 7.95
C ALA A 131 -1.22 56.43 6.87
N ASN A 132 -1.38 55.12 6.62
CA ASN A 132 -0.51 54.33 5.73
C ASN A 132 -1.29 53.60 4.62
N GLY A 133 -2.49 54.08 4.30
CA GLY A 133 -3.46 53.37 3.45
C GLY A 133 -2.88 52.89 2.11
N TYR A 134 -2.24 53.78 1.34
CA TYR A 134 -1.69 53.41 0.03
C TYR A 134 -0.61 52.32 0.11
N ALA A 135 0.30 52.39 1.08
CA ALA A 135 1.34 51.39 1.26
C ALA A 135 0.76 50.03 1.69
N LEU A 136 -0.22 50.04 2.60
CA LEU A 136 -0.94 48.84 3.04
C LEU A 136 -1.70 48.18 1.89
N PHE A 137 -2.41 48.98 1.08
CA PHE A 137 -3.16 48.49 -0.08
C PHE A 137 -2.22 47.84 -1.12
N ILE A 138 -1.13 48.53 -1.47
CA ILE A 138 -0.14 48.00 -2.42
C ILE A 138 0.48 46.71 -1.89
N LEU A 139 0.92 46.70 -0.64
CA LEU A 139 1.50 45.52 0.00
C LEU A 139 0.52 44.33 -0.01
N LEU A 140 -0.74 44.59 0.30
CA LEU A 140 -1.80 43.58 0.30
C LEU A 140 -2.06 43.00 -1.09
N VAL A 141 -2.20 43.85 -2.11
CA VAL A 141 -2.44 43.42 -3.51
C VAL A 141 -1.26 42.60 -4.02
N VAL A 142 -0.02 43.07 -3.78
CA VAL A 142 1.19 42.35 -4.19
C VAL A 142 1.29 41.00 -3.48
N TYR A 143 1.07 40.96 -2.17
CA TYR A 143 1.10 39.72 -1.40
C TYR A 143 0.05 38.71 -1.89
N MET A 144 -1.20 39.15 -2.03
CA MET A 144 -2.28 38.29 -2.51
C MET A 144 -1.98 37.75 -3.90
N THR A 145 -1.45 38.59 -4.79
CA THR A 145 -1.07 38.15 -6.15
C THR A 145 0.04 37.10 -6.10
N ILE A 146 1.12 37.33 -5.35
CA ILE A 146 2.24 36.38 -5.26
C ILE A 146 1.79 35.07 -4.64
N VAL A 147 1.05 35.10 -3.54
CA VAL A 147 0.65 33.88 -2.84
C VAL A 147 -0.38 33.08 -3.65
N SER A 148 -1.45 33.73 -4.13
CA SER A 148 -2.54 33.02 -4.82
C SER A 148 -2.20 32.65 -6.27
N VAL A 149 -1.52 33.53 -7.02
CA VAL A 149 -1.25 33.31 -8.45
C VAL A 149 0.07 32.60 -8.67
N LEU A 150 1.10 32.85 -7.85
CA LEU A 150 2.41 32.26 -8.06
C LEU A 150 2.64 31.05 -7.16
N LEU A 151 2.59 31.22 -5.83
CA LEU A 151 3.00 30.17 -4.90
C LEU A 151 2.03 28.97 -4.89
N VAL A 152 0.72 29.19 -4.78
CA VAL A 152 -0.26 28.09 -4.80
C VAL A 152 -0.26 27.35 -6.13
N ASN A 153 -0.14 28.06 -7.26
CA ASN A 153 -0.08 27.41 -8.57
C ASN A 153 1.22 26.61 -8.77
N LEU A 154 2.35 27.14 -8.28
CA LEU A 154 3.62 26.41 -8.30
C LEU A 154 3.57 25.19 -7.37
N LEU A 155 2.88 25.28 -6.22
CA LEU A 155 2.63 24.14 -5.34
C LEU A 155 1.82 23.05 -6.07
N ILE A 156 0.72 23.43 -6.73
CA ILE A 156 -0.10 22.50 -7.51
C ILE A 156 0.71 21.86 -8.64
N ALA A 157 1.56 22.64 -9.32
CA ALA A 157 2.42 22.14 -10.38
C ALA A 157 3.47 21.14 -9.85
N MET A 158 4.11 21.43 -8.72
CA MET A 158 5.07 20.51 -8.10
C MET A 158 4.40 19.24 -7.58
N LEU A 159 3.24 19.35 -6.93
CA LEU A 159 2.48 18.18 -6.49
C LEU A 159 2.08 17.31 -7.69
N SER A 160 1.65 17.91 -8.81
CA SER A 160 1.34 17.19 -10.04
C SER A 160 2.57 16.49 -10.63
N TYR A 161 3.72 17.19 -10.70
CA TYR A 161 4.97 16.61 -11.18
C TYR A 161 5.46 15.44 -10.31
N ILE A 162 5.41 15.59 -8.99
CA ILE A 162 5.81 14.54 -8.05
C ILE A 162 4.83 13.37 -8.12
N PHE A 163 3.53 13.64 -8.23
CA PHE A 163 2.51 12.60 -8.41
C PHE A 163 2.82 11.73 -9.64
N ASP A 164 3.07 12.35 -10.79
CA ASP A 164 3.38 11.63 -12.03
C ASP A 164 4.67 10.80 -11.92
N ARG A 165 5.72 11.39 -11.33
CA ARG A 165 7.00 10.71 -11.09
C ARG A 165 6.87 9.53 -10.13
N LEU A 166 6.09 9.68 -9.06
CA LEU A 166 5.96 8.65 -8.02
C LEU A 166 4.94 7.57 -8.38
N HIS A 167 3.85 7.91 -9.08
CA HIS A 167 2.72 6.98 -9.29
C HIS A 167 3.16 5.66 -9.95
N THR A 168 4.06 5.71 -10.94
CA THR A 168 4.57 4.55 -11.67
C THR A 168 5.32 3.55 -10.77
N ASN A 169 6.06 4.03 -9.78
CA ASN A 169 6.90 3.20 -8.91
C ASN A 169 6.26 2.92 -7.55
N THR A 170 5.17 3.63 -7.21
CA THR A 170 4.51 3.55 -5.90
C THR A 170 4.02 2.13 -5.60
N ASP A 171 3.53 1.41 -6.62
CA ASP A 171 3.05 0.04 -6.45
C ASP A 171 4.17 -0.92 -6.00
N GLN A 172 5.39 -0.74 -6.49
CA GLN A 172 6.53 -1.56 -6.08
C GLN A 172 6.97 -1.22 -4.66
N ILE A 173 7.05 0.07 -4.32
CA ILE A 173 7.39 0.55 -2.98
C ILE A 173 6.37 0.03 -1.96
N TRP A 174 5.08 0.14 -2.27
CA TRP A 174 4.02 -0.36 -1.41
C TRP A 174 4.08 -1.88 -1.23
N LYS A 175 4.37 -2.66 -2.28
CA LYS A 175 4.55 -4.11 -2.17
C LYS A 175 5.70 -4.48 -1.22
N PHE A 176 6.81 -3.75 -1.28
CA PHE A 176 7.94 -3.96 -0.38
C PHE A 176 7.57 -3.62 1.08
N GLN A 177 6.93 -2.47 1.30
CA GLN A 177 6.46 -2.07 2.64
C GLN A 177 5.41 -3.03 3.19
N ARG A 178 4.51 -3.54 2.34
CA ARG A 178 3.52 -4.55 2.73
C ARG A 178 4.19 -5.84 3.20
N TYR A 179 5.27 -6.27 2.55
CA TYR A 179 6.02 -7.45 3.00
C TYR A 179 6.59 -7.25 4.41
N GLU A 180 7.21 -6.11 4.69
CA GLU A 180 7.72 -5.79 6.03
C GLU A 180 6.61 -5.81 7.08
N LEU A 181 5.47 -5.20 6.78
CA LEU A 181 4.30 -5.21 7.65
C LEU A 181 3.81 -6.66 7.92
N ILE A 182 3.70 -7.49 6.89
CA ILE A 182 3.27 -8.89 7.04
C ILE A 182 4.24 -9.66 7.95
N CYS A 183 5.55 -9.53 7.71
CA CYS A 183 6.57 -10.17 8.54
C CYS A 183 6.48 -9.71 10.01
N GLU A 184 6.23 -8.42 10.23
CA GLU A 184 6.03 -7.87 11.57
C GLU A 184 4.78 -8.46 12.24
N TYR A 185 3.64 -8.49 11.55
CA TYR A 185 2.39 -9.06 12.10
C TYR A 185 2.49 -10.56 12.38
N LEU A 186 3.19 -11.32 11.55
CA LEU A 186 3.43 -12.76 11.77
C LEU A 186 4.27 -13.04 13.03
N SER A 187 5.15 -12.10 13.42
CA SER A 187 5.97 -12.24 14.62
C SER A 187 5.22 -11.91 15.92
N ARG A 188 4.07 -11.24 15.83
CA ARG A 188 3.29 -10.75 16.97
C ARG A 188 2.32 -11.84 17.48
N PRO A 189 1.98 -11.85 18.78
CA PRO A 189 1.01 -12.79 19.32
C PRO A 189 -0.37 -12.58 18.67
N SER A 190 -1.15 -13.66 18.51
CA SER A 190 -2.44 -13.67 17.81
C SER A 190 -3.57 -12.88 18.49
N LEU A 191 -3.36 -12.41 19.72
CA LEU A 191 -4.38 -11.73 20.50
C LEU A 191 -4.31 -10.20 20.30
N PRO A 192 -5.45 -9.51 20.17
CA PRO A 192 -5.48 -8.07 20.01
C PRO A 192 -4.89 -7.37 21.26
N PRO A 193 -4.33 -6.16 21.12
CA PRO A 193 -3.65 -5.43 22.19
C PRO A 193 -4.28 -5.48 23.60
N PRO A 194 -5.60 -5.26 23.80
CA PRO A 194 -6.20 -5.37 25.14
C PRO A 194 -6.11 -6.76 25.76
N LEU A 195 -6.06 -7.82 24.96
CA LEU A 195 -6.01 -9.22 25.40
C LEU A 195 -4.59 -9.79 25.45
N ILE A 196 -3.57 -9.02 25.05
CA ILE A 196 -2.16 -9.46 25.10
C ILE A 196 -1.72 -9.67 26.57
N LEU A 197 -2.24 -8.89 27.51
CA LEU A 197 -1.93 -9.07 28.94
C LEU A 197 -2.33 -10.47 29.44
N LEU A 198 -3.48 -10.99 29.00
CA LEU A 198 -3.91 -12.35 29.33
C LEU A 198 -2.95 -13.40 28.75
N SER A 199 -2.47 -13.20 27.53
CA SER A 199 -1.54 -14.13 26.87
C SER A 199 -0.18 -14.17 27.55
N LEU A 200 0.32 -13.00 27.98
CA LEU A 200 1.56 -12.86 28.75
C LEU A 200 1.43 -13.53 30.11
N VAL A 201 0.33 -13.31 30.83
CA VAL A 201 0.06 -13.95 32.12
C VAL A 201 -0.03 -15.47 31.96
N TRP A 202 -0.75 -15.96 30.95
CA TRP A 202 -0.82 -17.39 30.64
C TRP A 202 0.57 -17.99 30.34
N ARG A 203 1.40 -17.29 29.57
CA ARG A 203 2.76 -17.74 29.23
C ARG A 203 3.67 -17.78 30.46
N LEU A 204 3.56 -16.81 31.37
CA LEU A 204 4.28 -16.79 32.65
C LEU A 204 3.82 -17.94 33.57
N VAL A 205 2.52 -18.21 33.63
CA VAL A 205 1.97 -19.35 34.39
C VAL A 205 2.47 -20.68 33.80
N LEU A 206 2.42 -20.85 32.48
CA LEU A 206 2.92 -22.05 31.82
C LEU A 206 4.42 -22.25 32.06
N TYR A 207 5.21 -21.17 31.99
CA TYR A 207 6.65 -21.18 32.27
C TYR A 207 6.96 -21.58 33.71
N THR A 208 6.24 -21.03 34.69
CA THR A 208 6.41 -21.40 36.12
C THR A 208 5.99 -22.85 36.38
N LEU A 209 4.89 -23.32 35.79
CA LEU A 209 4.45 -24.72 35.88
C LEU A 209 5.42 -25.69 35.20
N LEU A 210 6.02 -25.32 34.07
CA LEU A 210 7.08 -26.09 33.41
C LEU A 210 8.30 -26.25 34.32
N ARG A 211 8.69 -25.17 35.00
CA ARG A 211 9.84 -25.16 35.91
C ARG A 211 9.59 -25.95 37.19
N CYS A 212 8.35 -25.98 37.68
CA CYS A 212 7.96 -26.73 38.88
C CYS A 212 7.64 -28.20 38.61
N CYS A 213 6.97 -28.53 37.49
CA CYS A 213 6.38 -29.86 37.27
C CYS A 213 7.05 -30.69 36.17
N ARG A 214 8.03 -30.14 35.43
CA ARG A 214 8.83 -30.81 34.37
C ARG A 214 8.02 -31.75 33.46
N SER A 215 6.81 -31.34 33.09
CA SER A 215 5.88 -32.12 32.28
C SER A 215 6.19 -31.98 30.79
N HIS A 216 6.36 -33.12 30.11
CA HIS A 216 6.64 -33.18 28.66
C HIS A 216 5.49 -32.61 27.80
N HIS A 217 4.24 -32.77 28.24
CA HIS A 217 3.08 -32.26 27.50
C HIS A 217 2.98 -30.73 27.51
N LEU A 218 3.31 -30.09 28.65
CA LEU A 218 3.38 -28.62 28.71
C LEU A 218 4.54 -28.07 27.87
N GLN A 219 5.63 -28.85 27.73
CA GLN A 219 6.79 -28.48 26.91
C GLN A 219 6.39 -28.43 25.43
N GLU A 220 5.61 -29.41 24.95
CA GLU A 220 5.09 -29.42 23.59
C GLU A 220 4.18 -28.21 23.31
N ILE A 221 3.27 -27.86 24.22
CA ILE A 221 2.37 -26.69 24.04
C ILE A 221 3.18 -25.39 23.98
N TYR A 222 4.15 -25.20 24.88
CA TYR A 222 5.01 -24.01 24.89
C TYR A 222 5.87 -23.90 23.62
N ASP A 223 6.42 -25.02 23.13
CA ASP A 223 7.20 -25.09 21.90
C ASP A 223 6.33 -24.82 20.67
N GLN A 224 5.11 -25.35 20.61
CA GLN A 224 4.19 -25.15 19.48
C GLN A 224 3.83 -23.67 19.33
N GLN A 225 3.59 -22.99 20.46
CA GLN A 225 3.27 -21.57 20.53
C GLN A 225 4.48 -20.66 20.24
N THR A 226 5.70 -21.18 20.40
CA THR A 226 6.94 -20.47 20.01
C THR A 226 7.28 -20.71 18.54
N ARG A 227 6.98 -21.90 18.00
CA ARG A 227 7.21 -22.28 16.59
C ARG A 227 6.30 -21.55 15.61
N GLN A 228 5.04 -21.29 15.97
CA GLN A 228 4.10 -20.54 15.13
C GLN A 228 4.61 -19.15 14.70
N ASN A 229 5.55 -18.56 15.46
CA ASN A 229 6.15 -17.26 15.17
C ASN A 229 7.26 -17.32 14.10
N THR A 230 7.52 -18.50 13.52
CA THR A 230 8.54 -18.69 12.49
C THR A 230 7.86 -18.97 11.16
N TYR A 231 8.00 -18.06 10.19
CA TYR A 231 7.49 -18.20 8.82
C TYR A 231 8.30 -19.20 7.96
N LYS A 232 9.27 -19.90 8.54
CA LYS A 232 10.09 -20.90 7.84
C LYS A 232 9.26 -22.15 7.61
N LEU A 233 8.85 -22.37 6.36
CA LEU A 233 8.25 -23.63 5.94
C LEU A 233 9.29 -24.75 6.04
N LYS A 234 8.90 -25.85 6.67
CA LYS A 234 9.67 -27.09 6.67
C LYS A 234 9.09 -27.99 5.58
N TYR A 235 9.91 -28.33 4.60
CA TYR A 235 9.56 -29.30 3.57
C TYR A 235 10.11 -30.68 3.96
N ASN A 236 9.39 -31.73 3.55
CA ASN A 236 9.93 -33.09 3.54
C ASN A 236 11.00 -33.17 2.42
N GLU A 237 12.04 -34.00 2.60
CA GLU A 237 13.12 -34.16 1.61
C GLU A 237 12.58 -34.52 0.21
N ASN A 238 11.53 -35.35 0.16
CA ASN A 238 10.86 -35.70 -1.10
C ASN A 238 10.22 -34.49 -1.79
N CYS A 239 9.60 -33.56 -1.05
CA CYS A 239 9.02 -32.35 -1.62
C CYS A 239 10.09 -31.34 -2.04
N ALA A 240 11.17 -31.24 -1.26
CA ALA A 240 12.28 -30.35 -1.58
C ALA A 240 12.92 -30.72 -2.94
N SER A 241 13.18 -32.01 -3.17
CA SER A 241 13.74 -32.48 -4.45
C SER A 241 12.83 -32.28 -5.66
N VAL A 242 11.51 -32.24 -5.46
CA VAL A 242 10.54 -31.94 -6.54
C VAL A 242 10.55 -30.46 -6.87
N ILE A 243 10.64 -29.60 -5.86
CA ILE A 243 10.71 -28.14 -6.05
C ILE A 243 12.01 -27.77 -6.75
N GLU A 244 13.15 -28.33 -6.33
CA GLU A 244 14.46 -28.08 -6.95
C GLU A 244 14.46 -28.44 -8.45
N LYS A 245 13.95 -29.63 -8.80
CA LYS A 245 13.82 -30.03 -10.23
C LYS A 245 12.90 -29.12 -11.02
N ALA A 246 11.83 -28.61 -10.40
CA ALA A 246 10.94 -27.67 -11.06
C ALA A 246 11.64 -26.32 -11.28
N GLU A 247 12.34 -25.80 -10.27
CA GLU A 247 13.14 -24.57 -10.36
C GLU A 247 14.18 -24.66 -11.48
N ASP A 248 14.90 -25.79 -11.60
CA ASP A 248 15.86 -26.03 -12.68
C ASP A 248 15.17 -26.01 -14.06
N THR A 249 14.03 -26.69 -14.19
CA THR A 249 13.27 -26.74 -15.45
C THR A 249 12.79 -25.36 -15.88
N TYR A 250 12.29 -24.55 -14.94
CA TYR A 250 11.86 -23.18 -15.21
C TYR A 250 13.02 -22.25 -15.51
N ALA A 251 14.17 -22.44 -14.86
CA ALA A 251 15.38 -21.67 -15.14
C ALA A 251 15.87 -21.94 -16.57
N ASP A 252 15.93 -23.21 -16.98
CA ASP A 252 16.33 -23.61 -18.33
C ASP A 252 15.39 -23.03 -19.40
N ASP A 253 14.08 -23.10 -19.18
CA ASP A 253 13.08 -22.52 -20.10
C ASP A 253 13.27 -21.00 -20.25
N TYR A 254 13.47 -20.29 -19.13
CA TYR A 254 13.73 -18.85 -19.15
C TYR A 254 15.02 -18.50 -19.91
N PHE A 255 16.12 -19.23 -19.67
CA PHE A 255 17.38 -19.01 -20.39
C PHE A 255 17.23 -19.25 -21.90
N ASN A 256 16.52 -20.30 -22.28
CA ASN A 256 16.24 -20.62 -23.68
C ASN A 256 15.40 -19.51 -24.35
N HIS A 257 14.37 -19.02 -23.67
CA HIS A 257 13.53 -17.95 -24.18
C HIS A 257 14.28 -16.62 -24.29
N SER A 258 15.17 -16.31 -23.34
CA SER A 258 16.06 -15.14 -23.40
C SER A 258 16.99 -15.22 -24.61
N LYS A 259 17.65 -16.36 -24.80
CA LYS A 259 18.57 -16.59 -25.93
C LYS A 259 17.85 -16.53 -27.28
N LEU A 260 16.64 -17.07 -27.36
CA LEU A 260 15.80 -16.99 -28.55
C LEU A 260 15.41 -15.54 -28.85
N SER A 261 15.08 -14.74 -27.83
CA SER A 261 14.75 -13.32 -28.00
C SER A 261 15.94 -12.47 -28.44
N GLU A 262 17.14 -12.80 -28.00
CA GLU A 262 18.39 -12.16 -28.39
C GLU A 262 18.76 -12.50 -29.85
N GLN A 263 18.56 -13.74 -30.27
CA GLN A 263 18.71 -14.15 -31.67
C GLN A 263 17.67 -13.49 -32.60
N LEU A 264 16.45 -13.25 -32.11
CA LEU A 264 15.37 -12.59 -32.85
C LEU A 264 15.52 -11.07 -32.95
N SER A 265 16.25 -10.43 -32.03
CA SER A 265 16.44 -8.96 -32.01
C SER A 265 17.51 -8.49 -32.99
N GLY A 266 18.24 -9.40 -33.65
CA GLY A 266 19.05 -9.09 -34.83
C GLY A 266 20.26 -8.19 -34.58
N GLU A 267 20.62 -7.88 -33.33
CA GLU A 267 21.81 -7.07 -33.01
C GLU A 267 23.13 -7.84 -33.18
N HIS A 268 23.10 -9.13 -33.53
CA HIS A 268 24.30 -9.97 -33.71
C HIS A 268 24.53 -10.50 -35.14
N GLU A 269 23.74 -10.10 -36.13
CA GLU A 269 23.87 -10.58 -37.52
C GLU A 269 24.22 -9.43 -38.51
N ILE A 270 25.13 -8.54 -38.11
CA ILE A 270 25.90 -7.72 -39.04
C ILE A 270 27.37 -8.04 -38.82
N ASP A 271 27.77 -9.24 -39.23
CA ASP A 271 29.08 -9.49 -39.83
C ASP A 271 29.07 -10.92 -40.41
N GLU A 272 29.46 -10.99 -41.69
CA GLU A 272 29.77 -12.21 -42.48
C GLU A 272 28.60 -13.05 -43.07
N GLU A 273 28.15 -12.70 -44.29
CA GLU A 273 28.36 -13.49 -45.54
C GLU A 273 27.38 -13.09 -46.69
N PRO A 274 27.78 -13.26 -47.97
CA PRO A 274 27.05 -12.73 -49.12
C PRO A 274 25.86 -13.59 -49.51
N ILE A 275 24.81 -12.88 -49.94
CA ILE A 275 23.52 -13.32 -50.49
C ILE A 275 23.62 -14.64 -51.29
N ASN A 276 23.16 -15.75 -50.69
CA ASN A 276 22.89 -17.00 -51.41
C ASN A 276 21.38 -17.21 -51.58
N SER A 277 20.87 -16.84 -52.76
CA SER A 277 19.55 -17.19 -53.31
C SER A 277 18.29 -16.77 -52.51
N PRO A 278 17.22 -16.30 -53.18
CA PRO A 278 15.93 -16.02 -52.54
C PRO A 278 15.33 -17.22 -51.78
N GLN A 279 15.79 -18.44 -52.10
CA GLN A 279 15.31 -19.68 -51.52
C GLN A 279 15.82 -19.91 -50.09
N GLU A 280 17.06 -19.52 -49.75
CA GLU A 280 17.57 -19.61 -48.38
C GLU A 280 16.91 -18.59 -47.45
N VAL A 281 16.57 -17.40 -47.95
CA VAL A 281 15.82 -16.40 -47.17
C VAL A 281 14.40 -16.89 -46.86
N VAL A 282 13.74 -17.53 -47.84
CA VAL A 282 12.42 -18.14 -47.63
C VAL A 282 12.53 -19.35 -46.71
N LEU A 283 13.56 -20.17 -46.82
CA LEU A 283 13.80 -21.32 -45.94
C LEU A 283 14.06 -20.87 -44.50
N LYS A 284 14.90 -19.85 -44.29
CA LYS A 284 15.12 -19.22 -42.98
C LYS A 284 13.80 -18.65 -42.43
N LYS A 285 12.99 -17.96 -43.25
CA LYS A 285 11.67 -17.46 -42.83
C LYS A 285 10.68 -18.57 -42.47
N ILE A 286 10.68 -19.68 -43.21
CA ILE A 286 9.84 -20.85 -42.90
C ILE A 286 10.31 -21.52 -41.60
N GLN A 287 11.62 -21.68 -41.39
CA GLN A 287 12.17 -22.20 -40.14
C GLN A 287 11.85 -21.29 -38.94
N ILE A 288 11.89 -19.96 -39.14
CA ILE A 288 11.46 -18.97 -38.13
C ILE A 288 9.97 -19.12 -37.86
N LEU A 289 9.12 -19.21 -38.89
CA LEU A 289 7.67 -19.41 -38.71
C LEU A 289 7.36 -20.71 -37.98
N GLU A 290 8.05 -21.81 -38.33
CA GLU A 290 7.90 -23.09 -37.65
C GLU A 290 8.34 -23.02 -36.19
N SER A 291 9.41 -22.29 -35.88
CA SER A 291 9.86 -22.09 -34.50
C SER A 291 8.83 -21.29 -33.70
N GLN A 292 8.26 -20.22 -34.28
CA GLN A 292 7.21 -19.42 -33.64
C GLN A 292 5.92 -20.22 -33.43
N VAL A 293 5.51 -21.03 -34.41
CA VAL A 293 4.34 -21.91 -34.29
C VAL A 293 4.57 -22.98 -33.24
N ARG A 294 5.78 -23.53 -33.10
CA ARG A 294 6.12 -24.48 -32.02
C ARG A 294 6.01 -23.82 -30.65
N VAL A 295 6.56 -22.62 -30.48
CA VAL A 295 6.46 -21.86 -29.21
C VAL A 295 5.00 -21.53 -28.88
N ILE A 296 4.20 -21.07 -29.86
CA ILE A 296 2.77 -20.82 -29.65
C ILE A 296 2.04 -22.11 -29.28
N HIS A 297 2.36 -23.24 -29.93
CA HIS A 297 1.75 -24.53 -29.62
C HIS A 297 2.09 -24.98 -28.19
N GLU A 298 3.32 -24.80 -27.73
CA GLU A 298 3.72 -25.06 -26.36
C GLU A 298 3.07 -24.10 -25.36
N GLN A 299 2.97 -22.80 -25.67
CA GLN A 299 2.25 -21.84 -24.82
C GLN A 299 0.75 -22.16 -24.73
N VAL A 300 0.12 -22.56 -25.84
CA VAL A 300 -1.28 -23.02 -25.86
C VAL A 300 -1.45 -24.31 -25.06
N LYS A 301 -0.49 -25.23 -25.16
CA LYS A 301 -0.49 -26.48 -24.38
C LYS A 301 -0.31 -26.19 -22.88
N ALA A 302 0.64 -25.33 -22.51
CA ALA A 302 0.84 -24.88 -21.14
C ALA A 302 -0.41 -24.16 -20.59
N THR A 303 -1.05 -23.30 -21.37
CA THR A 303 -2.30 -22.62 -20.99
C THR A 303 -3.44 -23.63 -20.80
N ARG A 304 -3.53 -24.66 -21.66
CA ARG A 304 -4.51 -25.75 -21.51
C ARG A 304 -4.23 -26.59 -20.27
N ASP A 305 -2.97 -26.90 -19.99
CA ASP A 305 -2.56 -27.66 -18.81
C ASP A 305 -2.79 -26.85 -17.52
N GLU A 306 -2.54 -25.54 -17.53
CA GLU A 306 -2.89 -24.61 -16.45
C GLU A 306 -4.42 -24.54 -16.22
N GLN A 307 -5.22 -24.52 -17.28
CA GLN A 307 -6.69 -24.56 -17.15
C GLN A 307 -7.18 -25.89 -16.57
N ASN A 308 -6.58 -27.00 -16.98
CA ASN A 308 -6.87 -28.32 -16.42
C ASN A 308 -6.43 -28.41 -14.95
N GLN A 309 -5.31 -27.78 -14.59
CA GLN A 309 -4.85 -27.72 -13.21
C GLN A 309 -5.75 -26.83 -12.35
N MET A 310 -6.24 -25.70 -12.87
CA MET A 310 -7.26 -24.87 -12.22
C MET A 310 -8.57 -25.63 -11.98
N LEU A 311 -9.03 -26.42 -12.94
CA LEU A 311 -10.21 -27.28 -12.79
C LEU A 311 -9.99 -28.32 -11.67
N ASN A 312 -8.81 -28.93 -11.60
CA ASN A 312 -8.46 -29.86 -10.52
C ASN A 312 -8.35 -29.17 -9.15
N TYR A 313 -7.82 -27.94 -9.08
CA TYR A 313 -7.84 -27.16 -7.84
C TYR A 313 -9.27 -26.78 -7.42
N LEU A 314 -10.14 -26.45 -8.38
CA LEU A 314 -11.55 -26.14 -8.11
C LEU A 314 -12.30 -27.36 -7.59
N ASP A 315 -12.07 -28.55 -8.16
CA ASP A 315 -12.63 -29.81 -7.66
C ASP A 315 -12.10 -30.15 -6.27
N CYS A 316 -10.79 -29.97 -6.02
CA CYS A 316 -10.19 -30.21 -4.71
C CYS A 316 -10.73 -29.22 -3.65
N ILE A 317 -10.94 -27.96 -4.02
CA ILE A 317 -11.57 -26.94 -3.16
C ILE A 317 -13.05 -27.27 -2.93
N MET A 318 -13.81 -27.69 -3.94
CA MET A 318 -15.20 -28.16 -3.76
C MET A 318 -15.27 -29.37 -2.83
N GLU A 319 -14.34 -30.30 -2.93
CA GLU A 319 -14.27 -31.48 -2.06
C GLU A 319 -13.84 -31.12 -0.63
N ALA A 320 -12.91 -30.17 -0.46
CA ALA A 320 -12.51 -29.59 0.82
C ALA A 320 -13.67 -28.82 1.48
N ILE A 321 -14.45 -28.07 0.69
CA ILE A 321 -15.65 -27.37 1.16
C ILE A 321 -16.75 -28.36 1.54
N LYS A 322 -16.91 -29.50 0.85
CA LYS A 322 -17.82 -30.58 1.27
C LYS A 322 -17.39 -31.23 2.58
N THR A 323 -16.08 -31.42 2.81
CA THR A 323 -15.55 -32.00 4.06
C THR A 323 -15.62 -31.03 5.23
N ILE A 324 -15.40 -29.72 5.00
CA ILE A 324 -15.58 -28.66 6.01
C ILE A 324 -17.09 -28.39 6.25
N GLY A 325 -17.92 -28.43 5.21
CA GLY A 325 -19.38 -28.30 5.30
C GLY A 325 -20.04 -29.49 6.00
N GLY A 326 -19.44 -30.68 5.92
CA GLY A 326 -19.86 -31.88 6.65
C GLY A 326 -19.65 -31.79 8.17
N THR A 327 -18.83 -30.85 8.65
CA THR A 327 -18.59 -30.64 10.10
C THR A 327 -19.40 -29.48 10.70
N TYR A 328 -20.06 -28.65 9.88
CA TYR A 328 -20.80 -27.47 10.35
C TYR A 328 -22.23 -27.33 9.81
N ILE A 329 -22.94 -28.40 9.43
CA ILE A 329 -24.41 -28.33 9.27
C ILE A 329 -25.07 -29.58 9.85
N ARG A 330 -25.20 -29.62 11.19
CA ARG A 330 -26.27 -30.38 11.85
C ARG A 330 -27.34 -29.39 12.29
N MET A 331 -28.26 -29.06 11.39
CA MET A 331 -29.56 -28.50 11.75
C MET A 331 -30.68 -29.44 11.26
N PRO A 332 -31.81 -29.49 11.98
CA PRO A 332 -32.57 -30.72 12.14
C PRO A 332 -33.41 -31.07 10.92
N LYS A 333 -33.52 -32.39 10.66
CA LYS A 333 -34.52 -33.01 9.78
C LYS A 333 -35.91 -32.46 10.11
N GLN A 334 -36.51 -31.69 9.21
CA GLN A 334 -37.96 -31.72 9.04
C GLN A 334 -38.31 -32.85 8.08
N ARG A 335 -39.30 -33.63 8.52
CA ARG A 335 -39.76 -34.89 7.95
C ARG A 335 -41.10 -34.60 7.26
N HIS A 336 -41.34 -35.33 6.16
CA HIS A 336 -42.60 -35.51 5.40
C HIS A 336 -42.86 -34.47 4.28
N LEU A 337 -43.30 -34.80 3.06
CA LEU A 337 -43.97 -36.01 2.50
C LEU A 337 -43.99 -35.96 0.94
N GLY A 338 -43.95 -37.12 0.25
CA GLY A 338 -44.48 -37.39 -1.14
C GLY A 338 -43.58 -37.03 -2.34
N ALA A 339 -43.10 -38.00 -3.16
CA ALA A 339 -43.76 -38.62 -4.34
C ALA A 339 -43.72 -37.69 -5.58
N ASP A 340 -43.38 -38.05 -6.83
CA ASP A 340 -43.06 -39.28 -7.57
C ASP A 340 -42.34 -38.90 -8.90
N ASP A 341 -41.69 -39.88 -9.51
CA ASP A 341 -41.57 -40.19 -10.96
C ASP A 341 -40.77 -39.38 -12.00
N SER A 342 -39.85 -40.15 -12.63
CA SER A 342 -39.63 -40.35 -14.08
C SER A 342 -38.61 -39.49 -14.88
N THR A 343 -37.75 -40.26 -15.56
CA THR A 343 -36.68 -40.01 -16.55
C THR A 343 -37.19 -39.53 -17.94
N PRO A 344 -36.36 -39.39 -19.02
CA PRO A 344 -35.11 -38.63 -19.22
C PRO A 344 -35.02 -37.93 -20.64
N VAL A 345 -33.86 -37.32 -20.97
CA VAL A 345 -33.28 -37.02 -22.32
C VAL A 345 -34.00 -36.04 -23.28
N SER A 346 -33.33 -34.93 -23.66
CA SER A 346 -33.13 -34.52 -25.06
C SER A 346 -32.17 -33.33 -25.24
N ASN A 347 -31.13 -33.58 -26.03
CA ASN A 347 -30.17 -32.79 -26.81
C ASN A 347 -30.23 -31.23 -26.99
N PRO A 348 -29.09 -30.65 -27.45
CA PRO A 348 -28.75 -29.22 -27.34
C PRO A 348 -29.04 -28.43 -28.61
N SER A 349 -29.40 -27.15 -28.51
CA SER A 349 -29.07 -26.12 -29.52
C SER A 349 -29.39 -24.70 -29.03
N SER A 350 -28.57 -23.75 -29.50
CA SER A 350 -28.79 -22.30 -29.57
C SER A 350 -28.47 -21.45 -28.32
N LEU A 351 -27.36 -20.72 -28.38
CA LEU A 351 -27.34 -19.24 -28.45
C LEU A 351 -25.86 -18.80 -28.57
N GLN A 352 -25.42 -18.51 -29.78
CA GLN A 352 -25.21 -17.16 -30.33
C GLN A 352 -23.90 -16.48 -29.89
N LEU A 353 -22.99 -16.49 -30.85
CA LEU A 353 -21.75 -15.75 -30.99
C LEU A 353 -22.05 -14.23 -30.96
N HIS A 354 -21.53 -13.51 -29.98
CA HIS A 354 -21.30 -12.07 -30.11
C HIS A 354 -19.81 -11.81 -30.29
N THR A 355 -19.46 -11.55 -31.54
CA THR A 355 -18.19 -10.98 -32.00
C THR A 355 -18.03 -9.59 -31.38
N THR A 356 -16.97 -9.37 -30.61
CA THR A 356 -16.48 -8.02 -30.33
C THR A 356 -15.03 -7.96 -30.79
N THR A 357 -14.84 -7.27 -31.90
CA THR A 357 -13.56 -6.83 -32.45
C THR A 357 -12.88 -5.90 -31.45
N ALA A 358 -11.76 -6.33 -30.88
CA ALA A 358 -10.81 -5.45 -30.20
C ALA A 358 -9.47 -5.57 -30.94
N THR A 359 -9.14 -4.50 -31.65
CA THR A 359 -7.83 -4.21 -32.23
C THR A 359 -6.78 -4.22 -31.12
N PHE A 360 -5.78 -5.10 -31.23
CA PHE A 360 -4.65 -5.15 -30.31
C PHE A 360 -3.48 -4.38 -30.92
N ASP A 361 -3.21 -3.20 -30.34
CA ASP A 361 -2.03 -2.40 -30.63
C ASP A 361 -0.76 -3.16 -30.24
N SER A 362 0.18 -3.23 -31.17
CA SER A 362 1.52 -3.77 -30.96
C SER A 362 2.35 -2.78 -30.15
N THR A 363 2.33 -2.92 -28.82
CA THR A 363 3.39 -2.41 -27.94
C THR A 363 3.94 -3.55 -27.11
N ILE A 364 5.17 -3.93 -27.46
CA ILE A 364 6.02 -4.86 -26.73
C ILE A 364 6.25 -4.25 -25.34
N SER A 365 5.59 -4.81 -24.33
CA SER A 365 5.89 -4.54 -22.93
C SER A 365 5.98 -5.87 -22.21
N SER A 366 7.16 -6.13 -21.66
CA SER A 366 7.53 -7.24 -20.81
C SER A 366 6.51 -7.47 -19.68
N GLN A 367 5.59 -8.41 -19.85
CA GLN A 367 4.78 -8.95 -18.76
C GLN A 367 5.30 -10.33 -18.35
N PRO A 368 5.51 -10.60 -17.06
CA PRO A 368 5.85 -11.95 -16.59
C PRO A 368 4.66 -12.91 -16.79
N PRO A 369 4.92 -14.22 -16.93
CA PRO A 369 3.92 -15.22 -17.28
C PRO A 369 2.73 -15.25 -16.30
N LEU A 370 1.55 -15.55 -16.84
CA LEU A 370 0.24 -15.55 -16.18
C LEU A 370 0.20 -16.41 -14.89
N LEU A 371 1.04 -17.44 -14.81
CA LEU A 371 1.22 -18.29 -13.63
C LEU A 371 1.79 -17.50 -12.43
N PHE A 372 2.72 -16.56 -12.66
CA PHE A 372 3.22 -15.65 -11.62
C PHE A 372 2.16 -14.61 -11.21
N GLN A 373 1.32 -14.17 -12.16
CA GLN A 373 0.20 -13.30 -11.87
C GLN A 373 -0.89 -14.01 -11.05
N LEU A 374 -1.20 -15.28 -11.33
CA LEU A 374 -2.18 -16.10 -10.61
C LEU A 374 -1.66 -16.59 -9.26
N TYR A 375 -0.37 -16.92 -9.13
CA TYR A 375 0.26 -17.25 -7.86
C TYR A 375 0.29 -16.02 -6.94
N SER A 376 0.59 -14.84 -7.50
CA SER A 376 0.43 -13.58 -6.77
C SER A 376 -1.04 -13.35 -6.40
N LYS A 377 -2.01 -13.64 -7.28
CA LYS A 377 -3.43 -13.38 -7.02
C LYS A 377 -4.04 -14.30 -5.95
N SER A 378 -3.66 -15.57 -5.94
CA SER A 378 -4.08 -16.58 -4.93
C SER A 378 -3.50 -16.27 -3.54
N VAL A 379 -2.20 -15.94 -3.46
CA VAL A 379 -1.58 -15.50 -2.20
C VAL A 379 -2.11 -14.13 -1.76
N TYR A 380 -2.55 -13.27 -2.70
CA TYR A 380 -3.10 -11.93 -2.40
C TYR A 380 -4.60 -11.92 -2.02
N GLU A 381 -5.41 -12.91 -2.38
CA GLU A 381 -6.85 -12.96 -2.07
C GLU A 381 -7.16 -13.77 -0.80
N THR A 382 -6.18 -14.48 -0.25
CA THR A 382 -6.35 -15.31 0.97
C THR A 382 -6.02 -14.55 2.28
N PHE A 383 -5.67 -13.26 2.22
CA PHE A 383 -5.40 -12.40 3.39
C PHE A 383 -5.94 -10.97 3.26
#